data_AF-X1QK44-F1
#
_entry.id   AF-X1QK44-F1
#
_cell.length_a   1.000
_cell.length_b   1.000
_cell.length_c   1.000
_cell.angle_alpha   90.00
_cell.angle_beta   90.00
_cell.angle_gamma   90.00
#
_symmetry.space_group_name_H-M   'P 1'
#
loop_
_entity.id
_entity.type
_entity.pdbx_description
1 polymer ?
#
loop_
_entity_poly.entity_id
_entity_poly.type
_entity_poly.pdbx_seq_one_letter_code
_entity_poly.pdbx_strand_id
1 'polypeptide(L)'
;TPLAWRKVVEWAEREEEFVKRGAFSLIAGLTVHDKKAGDKKFEQFFPLIKKHSIDERNYVKKAVNWALRNIGKRNLALNKQMIKLSEEILKIDSM
;
A
#
# COMPACT_ATOMS: atom_id res chain seq x y z
N THR A 1 10.54 13.13 -2.76
CA THR A 1 10.74 14.05 -1.63
C THR A 1 10.36 13.32 -0.33
N PRO A 2 10.97 13.60 0.84
CA PRO A 2 10.59 12.96 2.10
C PRO A 2 9.11 13.18 2.48
N LEU A 3 8.52 14.26 1.99
CA LEU A 3 7.13 14.64 2.25
C LEU A 3 6.12 13.56 1.80
N ALA A 4 6.33 12.95 0.63
CA ALA A 4 5.40 11.94 0.10
C ALA A 4 5.28 10.73 1.04
N TRP A 5 6.41 10.22 1.54
CA TRP A 5 6.45 9.11 2.49
C TRP A 5 5.71 9.43 3.79
N ARG A 6 5.88 10.66 4.33
CA ARG A 6 5.14 11.11 5.52
C ARG A 6 3.65 11.24 5.24
N LYS A 7 3.27 11.79 4.08
CA LYS A 7 1.86 11.98 3.70
C LYS A 7 1.10 10.67 3.52
N VAL A 8 1.77 9.59 3.08
CA VAL A 8 1.12 8.26 3.06
C VAL A 8 0.60 7.88 4.44
N VAL A 9 1.44 7.99 5.47
CA VAL A 9 1.05 7.63 6.85
C VAL A 9 -0.03 8.56 7.38
N GLU A 10 0.12 9.86 7.16
CA GLU A 10 -0.88 10.86 7.59
C GLU A 10 -2.25 10.63 6.93
N TRP A 11 -2.27 10.38 5.63
CA TRP A 11 -3.52 10.30 4.88
C TRP A 11 -4.23 8.96 5.01
N ALA A 12 -3.51 7.86 5.27
CA ALA A 12 -4.14 6.54 5.39
C ALA A 12 -5.06 6.43 6.61
N GLU A 13 -4.83 7.22 7.65
CA GLU A 13 -5.67 7.27 8.87
C GLU A 13 -6.82 8.29 8.77
N ARG A 14 -6.99 8.99 7.64
CA ARG A 14 -8.04 9.99 7.46
C ARG A 14 -9.39 9.34 7.13
N GLU A 15 -10.48 9.89 7.63
CA GLU A 15 -11.82 9.35 7.35
C GLU A 15 -12.33 9.72 5.96
N GLU A 16 -11.85 10.82 5.39
CA GLU A 16 -12.26 11.26 4.07
C GLU A 16 -11.78 10.27 3.00
N GLU A 17 -12.72 9.63 2.30
CA GLU A 17 -12.47 8.54 1.36
C GLU A 17 -11.35 8.86 0.37
N PHE A 18 -11.41 10.04 -0.26
CA PHE A 18 -10.45 10.42 -1.29
C PHE A 18 -9.09 10.84 -0.72
N VAL A 19 -9.03 11.27 0.54
CA VAL A 19 -7.75 11.52 1.23
C VAL A 19 -7.07 10.18 1.51
N LYS A 20 -7.81 9.21 2.08
CA LYS A 20 -7.32 7.85 2.32
C LYS A 20 -6.92 7.14 1.03
N ARG A 21 -7.75 7.22 -0.02
CA ARG A 21 -7.42 6.72 -1.37
C ARG A 21 -6.13 7.36 -1.89
N GLY A 22 -5.94 8.65 -1.64
CA GLY A 22 -4.74 9.40 -1.99
C GLY A 22 -3.47 8.79 -1.38
N ALA A 23 -3.53 8.32 -0.13
CA ALA A 23 -2.42 7.64 0.52
C ALA A 23 -1.91 6.42 -0.27
N PHE A 24 -2.81 5.51 -0.63
CA PHE A 24 -2.44 4.28 -1.34
C PHE A 24 -2.08 4.53 -2.81
N SER A 25 -2.72 5.51 -3.45
CA SER A 25 -2.33 5.98 -4.78
C SER A 25 -0.91 6.55 -4.78
N LEU A 26 -0.54 7.26 -3.71
CA LEU A 26 0.80 7.81 -3.54
C LEU A 26 1.87 6.73 -3.34
N ILE A 27 1.55 5.62 -2.66
CA ILE A 27 2.43 4.43 -2.60
C ILE A 27 2.74 3.91 -4.02
N ALA A 28 1.72 3.74 -4.86
CA ALA A 28 1.91 3.30 -6.25
C ALA A 28 2.74 4.30 -7.07
N GLY A 29 2.60 5.61 -6.83
CA GLY A 29 3.49 6.61 -7.43
C GLY A 29 4.94 6.46 -6.97
N LEU A 30 5.17 6.27 -5.67
CA LEU A 30 6.50 6.10 -5.09
C LEU A 30 7.23 4.87 -5.67
N THR A 31 6.52 3.77 -5.93
CA THR A 31 7.15 2.57 -6.53
C THR A 31 7.71 2.82 -7.93
N VAL A 32 7.14 3.77 -8.69
CA VAL A 32 7.60 4.11 -10.05
C VAL A 32 8.65 5.21 -10.04
N HIS A 33 8.44 6.24 -9.22
CA HIS A 33 9.23 7.48 -9.29
C HIS A 33 10.43 7.49 -8.31
N ASP A 34 10.33 6.87 -7.13
CA ASP A 34 11.44 6.80 -6.17
C ASP A 34 12.33 5.60 -6.47
N LYS A 35 13.11 5.67 -7.54
CA LYS A 35 14.01 4.59 -7.98
C LYS A 35 15.18 4.31 -7.01
N LYS A 36 15.48 5.27 -6.12
CA LYS A 36 16.58 5.16 -5.14
C LYS A 36 16.14 4.54 -3.81
N ALA A 37 14.84 4.49 -3.53
CA ALA A 37 14.34 3.82 -2.34
C ALA A 37 14.62 2.31 -2.37
N GLY A 38 15.27 1.80 -1.32
CA GLY A 38 15.43 0.37 -1.11
C GLY A 38 14.14 -0.30 -0.62
N ASP A 39 14.12 -1.63 -0.68
CA ASP A 39 12.95 -2.46 -0.35
C ASP A 39 12.43 -2.20 1.07
N LYS A 40 13.34 -2.03 2.03
CA LYS A 40 13.02 -1.70 3.43
C LYS A 40 12.12 -0.49 3.61
N LYS A 41 12.16 0.49 2.70
CA LYS A 41 11.25 1.64 2.78
C LYS A 41 9.82 1.23 2.43
N PHE A 42 9.63 0.39 1.42
CA PHE A 42 8.30 -0.09 1.03
C PHE A 42 7.73 -1.09 2.03
N GLU A 43 8.59 -1.89 2.66
CA GLU A 43 8.21 -2.82 3.75
C GLU A 43 7.48 -2.11 4.91
N GLN A 44 7.81 -0.83 5.18
CA GLN A 44 7.12 -0.03 6.19
C GLN A 44 5.62 0.17 5.91
N PHE A 45 5.18 0.01 4.66
CA PHE A 45 3.77 0.16 4.29
C PHE A 45 2.97 -1.14 4.40
N PHE A 46 3.59 -2.30 4.66
CA PHE A 46 2.86 -3.57 4.66
C PHE A 46 1.79 -3.64 5.76
N PRO A 47 2.06 -3.20 7.01
CA PRO A 47 1.02 -3.16 8.03
C PRO A 47 -0.16 -2.27 7.64
N LEU A 48 0.13 -1.15 6.96
CA LEU A 48 -0.89 -0.20 6.52
C LEU A 48 -1.76 -0.79 5.40
N ILE A 49 -1.13 -1.44 4.41
CA ILE A 49 -1.83 -2.13 3.32
C ILE A 49 -2.73 -3.23 3.88
N LYS A 50 -2.24 -4.04 4.82
CA LYS A 50 -3.02 -5.11 5.46
C LYS A 50 -4.17 -4.57 6.30
N LYS A 51 -3.93 -3.52 7.10
CA LYS A 51 -4.97 -2.90 7.92
C LYS A 51 -6.13 -2.36 7.07
N HIS A 52 -5.82 -1.72 5.95
CA HIS A 52 -6.81 -1.05 5.12
C HIS A 52 -7.31 -1.88 3.93
N SER A 53 -6.88 -3.14 3.78
CA SER A 53 -7.38 -4.00 2.70
C SER A 53 -8.84 -4.40 2.86
N ILE A 54 -9.36 -4.32 4.09
CA ILE A 54 -10.76 -4.58 4.47
C ILE A 54 -11.60 -3.30 4.54
N ASP A 55 -11.14 -2.20 3.95
CA ASP A 55 -11.94 -0.97 3.91
C ASP A 55 -13.15 -1.17 2.99
N GLU A 56 -14.36 -0.95 3.52
CA GLU A 56 -15.64 -1.11 2.81
C GLU A 56 -15.79 -0.14 1.63
N ARG A 57 -15.03 0.97 1.61
CA ARG A 57 -15.09 1.96 0.55
C ARG A 57 -14.36 1.46 -0.69
N ASN A 58 -15.12 1.20 -1.75
CA ASN A 58 -14.62 0.64 -3.01
C ASN A 58 -13.41 1.39 -3.61
N TYR A 59 -13.36 2.72 -3.52
CA TYR A 59 -12.22 3.47 -4.05
C TYR A 59 -10.94 3.26 -3.21
N VAL A 60 -11.08 3.12 -1.89
CA VAL A 60 -9.97 2.80 -0.99
C VAL A 60 -9.49 1.38 -1.25
N LYS A 61 -10.38 0.38 -1.25
CA LYS A 61 -10.03 -1.03 -1.51
C LYS A 61 -9.30 -1.21 -2.84
N LYS A 62 -9.75 -0.53 -3.91
CA LYS A 62 -9.07 -0.51 -5.22
C LYS A 62 -7.68 0.12 -5.14
N ALA A 63 -7.52 1.23 -4.42
CA ALA A 63 -6.23 1.88 -4.27
C ALA A 63 -5.24 1.04 -3.44
N VAL A 64 -5.71 0.36 -2.38
CA VAL A 64 -4.90 -0.57 -1.58
C VAL A 64 -4.40 -1.74 -2.44
N ASN A 65 -5.28 -2.38 -3.22
CA ASN A 65 -4.89 -3.44 -4.14
C ASN A 65 -3.87 -2.94 -5.19
N TRP A 66 -4.08 -1.73 -5.70
CA TRP A 66 -3.16 -1.11 -6.64
C TRP A 66 -1.79 -0.85 -6.03
N ALA A 67 -1.71 -0.35 -4.79
CA ALA A 67 -0.46 -0.16 -4.06
C ALA A 67 0.29 -1.48 -3.87
N LEU A 68 -0.40 -2.52 -3.38
CA LEU A 68 0.14 -3.87 -3.16
C LEU A 68 0.76 -4.42 -4.45
N ARG A 69 0.03 -4.38 -5.56
CA ARG A 69 0.51 -4.88 -6.85
C ARG A 69 1.73 -4.11 -7.35
N ASN A 70 1.77 -2.80 -7.17
CA ASN A 70 2.89 -1.99 -7.64
C ASN A 70 4.16 -2.20 -6.81
N ILE A 71 4.06 -2.40 -5.49
CA ILE A 71 5.19 -2.82 -4.66
C ILE A 71 5.73 -4.17 -5.17
N GLY A 72 4.83 -5.13 -5.39
CA GLY A 72 5.23 -6.48 -5.84
C GLY A 72 5.82 -6.53 -7.26
N LYS A 73 5.57 -5.52 -8.10
CA LYS A 73 6.16 -5.41 -9.44
C LYS A 73 7.57 -4.82 -9.43
N ARG A 74 8.00 -4.22 -8.32
CA ARG A 74 9.27 -3.49 -8.26
C ARG A 74 10.48 -4.41 -8.41
N ASN A 75 10.45 -5.59 -7.76
CA ASN A 75 11.46 -6.63 -7.88
C ASN A 75 10.95 -7.97 -7.30
N LEU A 76 11.72 -9.05 -7.50
CA LEU A 76 11.36 -10.40 -7.05
C LEU A 76 11.28 -10.56 -5.53
N ALA A 77 12.08 -9.81 -4.76
CA ALA A 77 12.07 -9.90 -3.30
C ALA A 77 10.76 -9.34 -2.74
N LEU A 78 10.38 -8.12 -3.16
CA LEU A 78 9.10 -7.51 -2.81
C LEU A 78 7.92 -8.29 -3.38
N ASN A 79 8.05 -8.91 -4.55
CA ASN A 79 7.01 -9.77 -5.12
C ASN A 79 6.63 -10.92 -4.17
N LYS A 80 7.63 -11.68 -3.69
CA LYS A 80 7.41 -12.78 -2.74
C LYS A 80 6.75 -12.29 -1.45
N GLN A 81 7.18 -11.13 -0.96
CA GLN A 81 6.58 -10.53 0.24
C GLN A 81 5.12 -10.10 0.01
N MET A 82 4.79 -9.56 -1.17
CA MET A 82 3.40 -9.19 -1.52
C MET A 82 2.48 -10.40 -1.73
N ILE A 83 2.99 -11.52 -2.25
CA ILE A 83 2.23 -12.77 -2.32
C ILE A 83 1.85 -13.22 -0.92
N LYS A 84 2.84 -13.33 -0.02
CA LYS A 84 2.60 -13.71 1.39
C LYS A 84 1.60 -12.76 2.07
N LEU A 85 1.76 -11.46 1.88
CA LEU A 85 0.83 -10.48 2.45
C LEU A 85 -0.59 -10.64 1.89
N SER A 86 -0.72 -10.96 0.60
CA SER A 86 -2.03 -11.20 -0.03
C SER A 86 -2.72 -12.44 0.54
N GLU A 87 -1.97 -13.52 0.77
CA GLU A 87 -2.49 -14.72 1.42
C GLU A 87 -2.98 -14.43 2.85
N GLU A 88 -2.27 -13.57 3.59
CA GLU A 88 -2.71 -13.13 4.92
C GLU A 88 -3.97 -12.28 4.85
N ILE A 89 -4.10 -11.40 3.85
CA ILE A 89 -5.30 -10.58 3.65
C ILE A 89 -6.52 -11.43 3.30
N LEU A 90 -6.36 -12.44 2.43
CA LEU A 90 -7.45 -13.35 2.06
C LEU A 90 -8.04 -14.08 3.28
N LYS A 91 -7.19 -14.44 4.24
CA LYS A 91 -7.62 -15.06 5.50
C LYS A 91 -8.44 -14.11 6.39
N ILE A 92 -8.23 -12.79 6.29
CA ILE A 92 -9.00 -11.80 7.05
C ILE A 92 -10.35 -11.55 6.39
N ASP A 93 -10.39 -11.41 5.07
CA ASP A 93 -11.61 -11.15 4.29
C ASP A 93 -12.59 -12.34 4.32
N SER A 94 -12.12 -13.54 4.68
CA SER A 94 -12.92 -14.77 4.78
C SER A 94 -13.46 -15.06 6.19
N MET A 95 -13.22 -14.16 7.16
CA MET A 95 -13.71 -14.27 8.55
C MET A 95 -14.88 -13.30 8.77
#